data_AF-A0A183GDY2-F1
#
_entry.id   AF-A0A183GDY2-F1
#
_cell.length_a   1.000
_cell.length_b   1.000
_cell.length_c   1.000
_cell.angle_alpha   90.00
_cell.angle_beta   90.00
_cell.angle_gamma   90.00
#
_symmetry.space_group_name_H-M   'P 1'
#
loop_
_entity.id
_entity.type
_entity.pdbx_description
1 polymer ?
#
loop_
_entity_poly.entity_id
_entity_poly.type
_entity_poly.pdbx_seq_one_letter_code
_entity_poly.pdbx_strand_id
1 'polypeptide(L)'
;LTGGFRTARAMVDAVTDGTTDGIGLGRPTTAEPDLPAKILRGECLSVPDAKLDQDDYMLTSTASNAQMWQMGKRSFAELKNVCDDIADLSDPKEAENFKKAAATYYKEMKETAERNEAIHGVLMYKNVA
;
A
#
# COMPACT_ATOMS: atom_id res chain seq x y z
N LEU A 1 2.35 8.36 17.86
CA LEU A 1 0.97 7.92 17.52
C LEU A 1 0.98 7.21 16.16
N THR A 2 0.18 6.17 15.94
CA THR A 2 0.12 5.46 14.63
C THR A 2 -1.31 5.43 14.08
N GLY A 3 -1.44 5.58 12.76
CA GLY A 3 -2.70 5.40 12.03
C GLY A 3 -3.42 6.72 11.69
N GLY A 4 -4.16 6.71 10.57
CA GLY A 4 -5.03 7.83 10.15
C GLY A 4 -4.34 9.03 9.50
N PHE A 5 -3.05 9.26 9.74
CA PHE A 5 -2.33 10.39 9.13
C PHE A 5 -2.12 10.23 7.63
N ARG A 6 -2.59 11.22 6.86
CA ARG A 6 -2.53 11.23 5.38
C ARG A 6 -1.81 12.44 4.80
N THR A 7 -1.69 13.54 5.54
CA THR A 7 -1.06 14.77 5.06
C THR A 7 0.09 15.20 5.94
N ALA A 8 1.13 15.79 5.33
CA ALA A 8 2.28 16.34 6.04
C ALA A 8 1.86 17.38 7.08
N ARG A 9 0.87 18.24 6.73
CA ARG A 9 0.31 19.21 7.68
C ARG A 9 -0.24 18.54 8.93
N ALA A 10 -1.11 17.55 8.80
CA ALA A 10 -1.68 16.87 9.97
C ALA A 10 -0.60 16.18 10.81
N MET A 11 0.45 15.64 10.18
CA MET A 11 1.59 15.05 10.87
C MET A 11 2.39 16.10 11.65
N VAL A 12 2.65 17.27 11.05
CA VAL A 12 3.36 18.39 11.68
C VAL A 12 2.55 18.95 12.84
N ASP A 13 1.26 19.25 12.62
CA ASP A 13 0.37 19.81 13.64
C ASP A 13 0.33 18.90 14.89
N ALA A 14 0.21 17.57 14.70
CA ALA A 14 0.21 16.62 15.81
C ALA A 14 1.51 16.62 16.64
N VAL A 15 2.66 16.92 16.01
CA VAL A 15 3.95 17.02 16.72
C VAL A 15 4.11 18.38 17.38
N THR A 16 3.81 19.47 16.67
CA THR A 16 3.98 20.84 17.18
C THR A 16 3.02 21.17 18.31
N ASP A 17 1.82 20.58 18.29
CA ASP A 17 0.80 20.76 19.33
C ASP A 17 1.06 19.88 20.56
N GLY A 18 2.15 19.09 20.57
CA GLY A 18 2.50 18.20 21.67
C GLY A 18 1.58 16.99 21.82
N THR A 19 0.79 16.65 20.78
CA THR A 19 -0.08 15.46 20.81
C THR A 19 0.75 14.17 20.80
N THR A 20 1.89 14.17 20.09
CA THR A 20 2.82 13.03 20.06
C THR A 20 4.21 13.45 19.61
N ASP A 21 5.24 12.75 20.05
CA ASP A 21 6.63 12.98 19.61
C ASP A 21 6.96 12.40 18.22
N GLY A 22 6.05 11.61 17.64
CA GLY A 22 6.30 10.98 16.35
C GLY A 22 5.08 10.31 15.73
N ILE A 23 5.12 10.18 14.40
CA ILE A 23 4.03 9.62 13.60
C ILE A 23 4.48 8.31 12.96
N GLY A 24 3.74 7.23 13.23
CA GLY A 24 3.91 5.96 12.52
C GLY A 24 3.00 5.87 11.30
N LEU A 25 3.60 5.51 10.16
CA LEU A 25 2.91 5.28 8.89
C LEU A 25 2.86 3.77 8.59
N GLY A 26 1.66 3.27 8.34
CA GLY A 26 1.40 1.86 7.98
C GLY A 26 1.16 1.72 6.48
N ARG A 27 -0.05 1.30 6.07
CA ARG A 27 -0.46 1.04 4.67
C ARG A 27 0.12 2.01 3.61
N PRO A 28 0.17 3.35 3.79
CA PRO A 28 0.78 4.24 2.80
C PRO A 28 2.23 3.91 2.41
N THR A 29 3.05 3.40 3.32
CA THR A 29 4.46 3.11 3.05
C THR A 29 4.65 1.87 2.18
N THR A 30 3.63 1.02 2.03
CA THR A 30 3.69 -0.10 1.07
C THR A 30 3.52 0.38 -0.36
N ALA A 31 2.74 1.45 -0.58
CA ALA A 31 2.58 2.07 -1.89
C ALA A 31 3.75 3.00 -2.23
N GLU A 32 4.28 3.71 -1.24
CA GLU A 32 5.32 4.73 -1.44
C GLU A 32 6.36 4.66 -0.30
N PRO A 33 7.36 3.76 -0.40
CA PRO A 33 8.34 3.54 0.67
C PRO A 33 9.24 4.75 0.95
N ASP A 34 9.47 5.62 -0.05
CA ASP A 34 10.23 6.87 0.10
C ASP A 34 9.37 8.09 0.42
N LEU A 35 8.09 7.90 0.78
CA LEU A 35 7.18 8.99 1.15
C LEU A 35 7.78 9.98 2.17
N PRO A 36 8.45 9.53 3.27
CA PRO A 36 9.07 10.48 4.21
C PRO A 36 10.11 11.39 3.54
N ALA A 37 10.91 10.83 2.63
CA ALA A 37 11.95 11.56 1.92
C ALA A 37 11.34 12.54 0.91
N LYS A 38 10.27 12.15 0.20
CA LYS A 38 9.52 13.02 -0.71
C LYS A 38 8.86 14.18 0.01
N ILE A 39 8.27 13.95 1.19
CA ILE A 39 7.72 15.01 2.04
C ILE A 39 8.81 16.01 2.45
N LEU A 40 9.96 15.53 2.92
CA LEU A 40 11.08 16.40 3.33
C LEU A 40 11.66 17.21 2.17
N ARG A 41 11.64 16.69 0.94
CA ARG A 41 12.04 17.40 -0.27
C ARG A 41 10.95 18.33 -0.83
N GLY A 42 9.74 18.29 -0.29
CA GLY A 42 8.60 19.06 -0.79
C GLY A 42 8.04 18.54 -2.12
N GLU A 43 8.35 17.31 -2.50
CA GLU A 43 7.89 16.67 -3.75
C GLU A 43 6.41 16.25 -3.65
N CYS A 44 5.96 15.88 -2.45
CA CYS A 44 4.57 15.62 -2.14
C CYS A 44 4.25 16.09 -0.71
N LEU A 45 2.96 16.36 -0.43
CA LEU A 45 2.49 16.79 0.90
C LEU A 45 1.45 15.85 1.51
N SER A 46 1.20 14.72 0.85
CA SER A 46 0.26 13.70 1.30
C SER A 46 0.64 12.35 0.76
N VAL A 47 0.12 11.31 1.41
CA VAL A 47 0.18 9.94 0.90
C VAL A 47 -0.57 9.84 -0.44
N PRO A 48 -0.30 8.83 -1.27
CA PRO A 48 -1.10 8.55 -2.45
C PRO A 48 -2.55 8.23 -2.06
N ASP A 49 -3.50 8.85 -2.77
CA ASP A 49 -4.93 8.66 -2.53
C ASP A 49 -5.43 7.40 -3.23
N ALA A 50 -5.13 6.25 -2.63
CA ALA A 50 -5.53 4.95 -3.15
C ALA A 50 -7.05 4.86 -3.32
N LYS A 51 -7.52 4.54 -4.53
CA LYS A 51 -8.94 4.44 -4.92
C LYS A 51 -9.57 3.12 -4.47
N LEU A 52 -9.25 2.72 -3.25
CA LEU A 52 -9.83 1.60 -2.52
C LEU A 52 -10.57 2.13 -1.30
N ASP A 53 -11.65 1.45 -0.93
CA ASP A 53 -12.35 1.73 0.33
C ASP A 53 -11.39 1.51 1.50
N GLN A 54 -11.15 2.57 2.29
CA GLN A 54 -10.19 2.53 3.39
C GLN A 54 -10.71 1.75 4.60
N ASP A 55 -12.03 1.56 4.68
CA ASP A 55 -12.73 0.79 5.71
C ASP A 55 -12.82 -0.70 5.35
N ASP A 56 -12.60 -1.08 4.08
CA ASP A 56 -12.41 -2.46 3.68
C ASP A 56 -11.00 -2.94 4.09
N TYR A 57 -10.93 -3.46 5.31
CA TYR A 57 -9.69 -4.00 5.87
C TYR A 57 -9.12 -5.14 5.03
N MET A 58 -9.95 -6.06 4.53
CA MET A 58 -9.48 -7.21 3.76
C MET A 58 -8.84 -6.77 2.44
N LEU A 59 -9.49 -5.88 1.71
CA LEU A 59 -8.99 -5.32 0.46
C LEU A 59 -7.71 -4.52 0.66
N THR A 60 -7.69 -3.60 1.62
CA THR A 60 -6.53 -2.74 1.86
C THR A 60 -5.35 -3.49 2.47
N SER A 61 -5.58 -4.52 3.28
CA SER A 61 -4.51 -5.40 3.77
C SER A 61 -3.93 -6.24 2.64
N THR A 62 -4.77 -6.78 1.76
CA THR A 62 -4.33 -7.53 0.57
C THR A 62 -3.52 -6.64 -0.38
N ALA A 63 -3.92 -5.38 -0.56
CA ALA A 63 -3.16 -4.37 -1.32
C ALA A 63 -1.77 -4.15 -0.74
N SER A 64 -1.67 -3.89 0.56
CA SER A 64 -0.36 -3.71 1.20
C SER A 64 0.53 -4.95 1.08
N ASN A 65 -0.03 -6.15 1.22
CA ASN A 65 0.72 -7.40 1.07
C ASN A 65 1.22 -7.60 -0.37
N ALA A 66 0.37 -7.33 -1.37
CA ALA A 66 0.75 -7.39 -2.78
C ALA A 66 1.86 -6.37 -3.12
N GLN A 67 1.75 -5.14 -2.62
CA GLN A 67 2.75 -4.09 -2.84
C GLN A 67 4.10 -4.42 -2.18
N MET A 68 4.11 -4.96 -0.96
CA MET A 68 5.34 -5.44 -0.31
C MET A 68 5.99 -6.59 -1.09
N TRP A 69 5.19 -7.51 -1.64
CA TRP A 69 5.70 -8.55 -2.53
C TRP A 69 6.28 -7.98 -3.83
N GLN A 70 5.61 -7.01 -4.45
CA GLN A 70 6.09 -6.33 -5.65
C GLN A 70 7.43 -5.64 -5.42
N MET A 71 7.60 -4.96 -4.29
CA MET A 71 8.84 -4.34 -3.87
C MET A 71 10.00 -5.35 -3.75
N GLY A 72 9.71 -6.59 -3.38
CA GLY A 72 10.69 -7.67 -3.25
C GLY A 72 11.05 -8.39 -4.56
N LYS A 73 10.47 -8.02 -5.71
CA LYS A 73 10.65 -8.77 -6.96
C LYS A 73 12.02 -8.59 -7.63
N ARG A 74 12.67 -7.45 -7.40
CA ARG A 74 13.96 -7.10 -8.01
C ARG A 74 14.92 -6.53 -6.97
N SER A 75 16.22 -6.63 -7.25
CA SER A 75 17.23 -6.05 -6.36
C SER A 75 17.14 -4.53 -6.39
N PHE A 76 17.39 -3.89 -5.25
CA PHE A 76 17.45 -2.42 -5.15
C PHE A 76 18.42 -1.80 -6.17
N ALA A 77 19.51 -2.48 -6.52
CA ALA A 77 20.50 -2.01 -7.49
C ALA A 77 19.97 -1.91 -8.94
N GLU A 78 18.85 -2.57 -9.25
CA GLU A 78 18.23 -2.61 -10.58
C GLU A 78 17.10 -1.59 -10.73
N LEU A 79 16.74 -0.90 -9.64
CA LEU A 79 15.65 0.07 -9.61
C LEU A 79 16.17 1.46 -10.00
N LYS A 80 15.37 2.20 -10.77
CA LYS A 80 15.59 3.64 -11.01
C LYS A 80 14.89 4.46 -9.94
N ASN A 81 13.72 4.00 -9.51
CA ASN A 81 12.98 4.54 -8.38
C ASN A 81 12.59 3.40 -7.42
N VAL A 82 12.59 3.66 -6.12
CA VAL A 82 12.24 2.65 -5.11
C VAL A 82 10.77 2.21 -5.17
N CYS A 83 9.93 2.99 -5.84
CA CYS A 83 8.53 2.67 -6.13
C CYS A 83 8.35 1.92 -7.46
N ASP A 84 9.43 1.65 -8.20
CA ASP A 84 9.36 0.86 -9.44
C ASP A 84 8.66 -0.49 -9.16
N ASP A 85 7.79 -0.92 -10.08
CA ASP A 85 6.99 -2.15 -10.00
C ASP A 85 5.87 -2.19 -8.94
N ILE A 86 5.82 -1.25 -8.00
CA ILE A 86 4.75 -1.17 -7.00
C ILE A 86 3.47 -0.61 -7.66
N ALA A 87 2.34 -1.30 -7.47
CA ALA A 87 1.06 -0.86 -8.01
C ALA A 87 0.65 0.52 -7.45
N ASP A 88 0.47 1.49 -8.34
CA ASP A 88 -0.10 2.80 -8.01
C ASP A 88 -1.62 2.74 -8.00
N LEU A 89 -2.17 2.45 -6.82
CA LEU A 89 -3.61 2.34 -6.62
C LEU A 89 -4.30 3.72 -6.54
N SER A 90 -3.58 4.83 -6.70
CA SER A 90 -4.20 6.14 -6.88
C SER A 90 -4.73 6.33 -8.30
N ASP A 91 -4.22 5.57 -9.27
CA ASP A 91 -4.81 5.45 -10.60
C ASP A 91 -6.13 4.63 -10.53
N PRO A 92 -7.27 5.20 -10.96
CA PRO A 92 -8.55 4.49 -10.88
C PRO A 92 -8.62 3.19 -11.69
N LYS A 93 -7.91 3.09 -12.83
CA LYS A 93 -7.90 1.87 -13.66
C LYS A 93 -7.10 0.77 -12.99
N GLU A 94 -5.96 1.13 -12.41
CA GLU A 94 -5.11 0.23 -11.64
C GLU A 94 -5.87 -0.30 -10.42
N ALA A 95 -6.52 0.58 -9.66
CA ALA A 95 -7.34 0.21 -8.51
C ALA A 95 -8.52 -0.69 -8.88
N GLU A 96 -9.18 -0.42 -10.01
CA GLU A 96 -10.29 -1.24 -10.50
C GLU A 96 -9.83 -2.64 -10.91
N ASN A 97 -8.67 -2.73 -11.58
CA ASN A 97 -8.08 -4.02 -11.92
C ASN A 97 -7.61 -4.79 -10.69
N PHE A 98 -7.03 -4.10 -9.71
CA PHE A 98 -6.66 -4.69 -8.42
C PHE A 98 -7.87 -5.29 -7.71
N LYS A 99 -9.00 -4.58 -7.64
CA LYS A 99 -10.25 -5.11 -7.04
C LYS A 99 -10.72 -6.38 -7.71
N LYS A 100 -10.64 -6.47 -9.05
CA LYS A 100 -10.99 -7.68 -9.79
C LYS A 100 -10.04 -8.84 -9.48
N ALA A 101 -8.74 -8.57 -9.44
CA ALA A 101 -7.74 -9.58 -9.09
C ALA A 101 -7.91 -10.07 -7.64
N ALA A 102 -8.18 -9.17 -6.70
CA ALA A 102 -8.46 -9.50 -5.30
C ALA A 102 -9.72 -10.37 -5.17
N ALA A 103 -10.80 -10.07 -5.91
CA ALA A 103 -12.01 -10.89 -5.90
C ALA A 103 -11.76 -12.34 -6.35
N THR A 104 -10.96 -12.54 -7.41
CA THR A 104 -10.53 -13.88 -7.85
C THR A 104 -9.71 -14.57 -6.78
N TYR A 105 -8.72 -13.87 -6.21
CA TYR A 105 -7.86 -14.41 -5.16
C TYR A 105 -8.64 -14.83 -3.92
N TYR A 106 -9.64 -14.07 -3.48
CA TYR A 106 -10.49 -14.45 -2.36
C TYR A 106 -11.33 -15.69 -2.64
N LYS A 107 -11.80 -15.86 -3.88
CA LYS A 107 -12.50 -17.06 -4.31
C LYS A 107 -11.58 -18.28 -4.22
N GLU A 108 -10.36 -18.19 -4.75
CA GLU A 108 -9.36 -19.26 -4.71
C GLU A 108 -8.93 -19.60 -3.27
N MET A 109 -8.74 -18.58 -2.43
CA MET A 109 -8.48 -18.75 -0.99
C MET A 109 -9.60 -19.53 -0.31
N LYS A 110 -10.86 -19.16 -0.58
CA LYS A 110 -12.02 -19.84 -0.01
C LYS A 110 -12.10 -21.30 -0.45
N GLU A 111 -11.96 -21.57 -1.75
CA GLU A 111 -11.98 -22.93 -2.30
C GLU A 111 -10.86 -23.79 -1.73
N THR A 112 -9.68 -23.22 -1.50
CA THR A 112 -8.52 -23.90 -0.89
C THR A 112 -8.76 -24.20 0.59
N ALA A 113 -9.32 -23.24 1.33
CA ALA A 113 -9.72 -23.44 2.72
C ALA A 113 -10.79 -24.53 2.87
N GLU A 114 -11.77 -24.59 1.95
CA GLU A 114 -12.81 -25.65 1.93
C GLU A 114 -12.22 -27.05 1.71
N ARG A 115 -11.06 -27.15 1.02
CA ARG A 115 -10.31 -28.42 0.89
C ARG A 115 -9.42 -28.74 2.10
N ASN A 116 -9.42 -27.90 3.15
CA ASN A 116 -8.50 -27.97 4.29
C ASN A 116 -7.01 -27.89 3.89
N GLU A 117 -6.72 -27.19 2.79
CA GLU A 117 -5.36 -26.93 2.33
C GLU A 117 -4.87 -25.59 2.88
N ALA A 118 -3.56 -25.48 3.11
CA ALA A 118 -2.95 -24.23 3.53
C ALA A 118 -2.92 -23.23 2.36
N ILE A 119 -3.30 -21.98 2.64
CA ILE A 119 -3.18 -20.89 1.68
C ILE A 119 -1.72 -20.42 1.68
N HIS A 120 -1.07 -20.53 0.54
CA HIS A 120 0.33 -20.17 0.36
C HIS A 120 0.48 -18.90 -0.47
N GLY A 121 1.47 -18.08 -0.12
CA GLY A 121 1.84 -16.89 -0.87
C GLY A 121 0.93 -15.69 -0.63
N VAL A 122 0.92 -14.79 -1.60
CA VAL A 122 0.17 -13.54 -1.60
C VAL A 122 -0.52 -13.37 -2.95
N LEU A 123 -1.42 -12.39 -3.08
CA LEU A 123 -1.93 -11.98 -4.39
C LEU A 123 -0.75 -11.50 -5.26
N MET A 124 -0.33 -12.32 -6.23
CA MET A 124 0.71 -12.00 -7.21
C MET A 124 0.16 -11.09 -8.30
N TYR A 125 -0.12 -9.84 -7.93
CA TYR A 125 -0.74 -8.87 -8.80
C TYR A 125 0.22 -8.34 -9.88
N LYS A 126 -0.30 -8.20 -11.10
CA LYS A 126 0.41 -7.61 -12.24
C LYS A 126 -0.24 -6.26 -12.58
N ASN A 127 0.58 -5.22 -12.57
CA ASN A 127 0.13 -3.86 -12.86
C ASN A 127 -0.39 -3.75 -14.30
N VAL A 128 -1.32 -2.83 -14.53
CA VAL A 128 -1.93 -2.57 -15.84
C VAL A 128 -1.17 -1.47 -16.59
N ALA A 129 -0.64 -0.49 -15.84
CA ALA A 129 0.19 0.60 -16.36
C ALA A 129 1.69 0.26 -16.33
#